data_AF-A0A4R9PKE1-F1
#
_entry.id   AF-A0A4R9PKE1-F1
#
_cell.length_a   1.000
_cell.length_b   1.000
_cell.length_c   1.000
_cell.angle_alpha   90.00
_cell.angle_beta   90.00
_cell.angle_gamma   90.00
#
_symmetry.space_group_name_H-M   'P 1'
#
loop_
_entity.id
_entity.type
_entity.pdbx_description
1 polymer ?
#
loop_
_entity_poly.entity_id
_entity_poly.type
_entity_poly.pdbx_seq_one_letter_code
_entity_poly.pdbx_strand_id
1 'polypeptide(L)'
;MFDLTAEIYHDADKAREHLEAIHWPHGPFCPHCGNANPERITKLAGKSTRPGVYKCNECRQAFSVTVGTVFERSKIPLNKWVLASHLYASSKKGMSAHQLHRMLGVTYKTAWFMAHRIREAMKEDVASSGPLGGEGKTIEADETYIGKRDVPYVSPQRKGRPFLKKGKSGGAQKRTIVALVERGGSVRSFHVQHATKATVRDILVRNADRKSTLYTDESNLYPITGLEFANHDTVKHSAKEYARGEVHTNTIENVFSVFKRGIIGVYQHCGEGHLHRYLVEFDFRYNRRAALKISDAERAADLLRMARDKRLTYRRIGEASYA
;
A
#
# COMPACT_ATOMS: atom_id res chain seq x y z
N MET A 1 15.98 17.32 -7.15
CA MET A 1 17.23 16.60 -6.84
C MET A 1 17.19 16.21 -5.37
N PHE A 2 17.70 15.03 -5.01
CA PHE A 2 17.68 14.52 -3.63
C PHE A 2 19.03 14.76 -2.97
N ASP A 3 19.01 15.32 -1.76
CA ASP A 3 20.20 15.59 -0.96
C ASP A 3 20.19 14.75 0.32
N LEU A 4 21.05 13.72 0.36
CA LEU A 4 21.24 12.86 1.52
C LEU A 4 21.91 13.58 2.70
N THR A 5 22.50 14.75 2.48
CA THR A 5 23.20 15.53 3.51
C THR A 5 22.27 16.49 4.26
N ALA A 6 21.01 16.63 3.81
CA ALA A 6 20.04 17.50 4.47
C ALA A 6 19.87 17.16 5.96
N GLU A 7 19.81 18.20 6.81
CA GLU A 7 19.79 18.06 8.27
C GLU A 7 18.63 17.20 8.78
N ILE A 8 17.50 17.18 8.07
CA ILE A 8 16.31 16.35 8.40
C ILE A 8 16.61 14.84 8.47
N TYR A 9 17.72 14.38 7.89
CA TYR A 9 18.15 12.98 7.92
C TYR A 9 19.17 12.69 9.02
N HIS A 10 19.80 13.72 9.58
CA HIS A 10 20.89 13.59 10.54
C HIS A 10 20.53 14.12 11.94
N ASP A 11 19.58 15.04 12.04
CA ASP A 11 19.13 15.68 13.26
C ASP A 11 17.65 15.35 13.56
N ALA A 12 17.38 14.82 14.76
CA ALA A 12 16.05 14.38 15.14
C ALA A 12 15.05 15.54 15.38
N ASP A 13 15.51 16.71 15.79
CA ASP A 13 14.68 17.91 15.96
C ASP A 13 14.33 18.53 14.60
N LYS A 14 15.29 18.59 13.66
CA LYS A 14 15.02 19.00 12.27
C LYS A 14 14.05 18.05 11.58
N ALA A 15 14.20 16.75 11.79
CA ALA A 15 13.25 15.76 11.30
C ALA A 15 11.84 15.94 11.89
N ARG A 16 11.74 16.32 13.18
CA ARG A 16 10.46 16.64 13.80
C ARG A 16 9.85 17.88 13.16
N GLU A 17 10.59 18.97 13.05
CA GLU A 17 10.11 20.23 12.45
C GLU A 17 9.63 20.01 11.02
N HIS A 18 10.34 19.17 10.26
CA HIS A 18 9.93 18.76 8.93
C HIS A 18 8.59 18.00 8.93
N LEU A 19 8.40 17.05 9.85
CA LEU A 19 7.12 16.36 10.00
C LEU A 19 6.00 17.30 10.46
N GLU A 20 6.30 18.24 11.37
CA GLU A 20 5.34 19.26 11.83
C GLU A 20 4.86 20.11 10.65
N ALA A 21 5.77 20.55 9.77
CA ALA A 21 5.41 21.29 8.57
C ALA A 21 4.52 20.49 7.60
N ILE A 22 4.74 19.18 7.47
CA ILE A 22 3.93 18.32 6.59
C ILE A 22 2.56 18.02 7.20
N HIS A 23 2.50 17.68 8.49
CA HIS A 23 1.26 17.23 9.14
C HIS A 23 0.38 18.38 9.61
N TRP A 24 0.99 19.54 9.90
CA TRP A 24 0.36 20.72 10.50
C TRP A 24 0.65 22.00 9.70
N PRO A 25 0.31 22.07 8.39
CA PRO A 25 0.59 23.23 7.55
C PRO A 25 -0.11 24.51 8.02
N HIS A 26 -1.21 24.37 8.78
CA HIS A 26 -1.98 25.48 9.35
C HIS A 26 -1.86 25.55 10.89
N GLY A 27 -0.81 24.95 11.45
CA GLY A 27 -0.61 24.84 12.88
C GLY A 27 -1.11 23.52 13.48
N PRO A 28 -0.74 23.26 14.75
CA PRO A 28 -1.00 21.98 15.40
C PRO A 28 -2.50 21.75 15.61
N PHE A 29 -2.94 20.51 15.39
CA PHE A 29 -4.27 20.04 15.79
C PHE A 29 -4.13 18.93 16.83
N CYS A 30 -5.06 18.85 17.77
CA CYS A 30 -5.09 17.81 18.79
C CYS A 30 -5.65 16.50 18.18
N PRO A 31 -4.87 15.43 18.09
CA PRO A 31 -5.34 14.15 17.53
C PRO A 31 -6.28 13.39 18.46
N HIS A 32 -6.47 13.84 19.70
CA HIS A 32 -7.34 13.16 20.68
C HIS A 32 -8.78 13.67 20.65
N CYS A 33 -8.99 14.98 20.49
CA CYS A 33 -10.32 15.60 20.51
C CYS A 33 -10.64 16.44 19.26
N GLY A 34 -9.72 16.53 18.29
CA GLY A 34 -9.93 17.30 17.07
C GLY A 34 -9.80 18.82 17.22
N ASN A 35 -9.54 19.35 18.43
CA ASN A 35 -9.34 20.78 18.64
C ASN A 35 -8.18 21.30 17.79
N ALA A 36 -8.43 22.34 16.99
CA ALA A 36 -7.44 23.03 16.16
C ALA A 36 -7.31 24.53 16.52
N ASN A 37 -7.96 25.00 17.59
CA ASN A 37 -7.83 26.39 18.04
C ASN A 37 -6.41 26.63 18.62
N PRO A 38 -5.59 27.53 18.02
CA PRO A 38 -4.24 27.82 18.48
C PRO A 38 -4.17 28.32 19.93
N GLU A 39 -5.15 29.09 20.40
CA GLU A 39 -5.20 29.61 21.77
C GLU A 39 -5.37 28.51 22.82
N ARG A 40 -5.93 27.37 22.40
CA ARG A 40 -6.19 26.20 23.23
C ARG A 40 -5.13 25.12 23.07
N ILE A 41 -4.03 25.40 22.36
CA ILE A 41 -2.93 24.47 22.14
C ILE A 41 -1.62 25.14 22.57
N THR A 42 -1.02 24.63 23.65
CA THR A 42 0.20 25.20 24.22
C THR A 42 1.40 24.32 23.90
N LYS A 43 2.44 24.88 23.29
CA LYS A 43 3.74 24.20 23.14
C LYS A 43 4.41 24.13 24.50
N LEU A 44 4.80 22.93 24.94
CA LEU A 44 5.48 22.73 26.20
C LEU A 44 6.99 22.92 26.02
N ALA A 45 7.58 23.80 26.83
CA ALA A 45 9.01 24.15 26.77
C ALA A 45 9.72 23.99 28.13
N GLY A 46 9.14 23.23 29.06
CA GLY A 46 9.77 22.98 30.36
C GLY A 46 11.04 22.13 30.25
N LYS A 47 12.00 22.32 31.17
CA LYS A 47 13.30 21.61 31.19
C LYS A 47 13.18 20.08 31.20
N SER A 48 12.11 19.54 31.79
CA SER A 48 11.82 18.10 31.85
C SER A 48 10.99 17.60 30.66
N THR A 49 10.57 18.48 29.75
CA THR A 49 9.73 18.13 28.60
C THR A 49 10.59 17.96 27.37
N ARG A 50 10.45 16.80 26.71
CA ARG A 50 11.12 16.58 25.43
C ARG A 50 10.64 17.61 24.39
N PRO A 51 11.51 18.04 23.46
CA PRO A 51 11.13 18.94 22.38
C PRO A 51 9.94 18.43 21.55
N GLY A 52 9.07 19.34 21.10
CA GLY A 52 7.95 19.01 20.19
C GLY A 52 6.69 18.46 20.83
N VAL A 53 6.52 18.66 22.14
CA VAL A 53 5.30 18.28 22.85
C VAL A 53 4.37 19.49 22.97
N TYR A 54 3.10 19.25 22.67
CA TYR A 54 2.01 20.20 22.79
C TYR A 54 1.01 19.68 23.82
N LYS A 55 0.33 20.57 24.52
CA LYS A 55 -0.78 20.26 25.42
C LYS A 55 -2.05 20.90 24.89
N CYS A 56 -3.09 20.08 24.72
CA CYS A 56 -4.41 20.58 24.40
C CYS A 56 -5.08 21.04 25.70
N ASN A 57 -5.50 22.30 25.80
CA ASN A 57 -6.18 22.83 26.97
C ASN A 57 -7.66 22.40 27.04
N GLU A 58 -8.20 21.86 25.95
CA GLU A 58 -9.56 21.33 25.88
C GLU A 58 -9.65 19.93 26.50
N CYS A 59 -8.95 18.93 25.95
CA CYS A 59 -8.96 17.58 26.51
C CYS A 59 -7.87 17.33 27.57
N ARG A 60 -7.03 18.33 27.86
CA ARG A 60 -5.90 18.29 28.82
C ARG A 60 -4.80 17.27 28.50
N GLN A 61 -4.88 16.58 27.36
CA GLN A 61 -3.89 15.59 26.95
C GLN A 61 -2.72 16.21 26.20
N ALA A 62 -1.53 15.64 26.43
CA ALA A 62 -0.34 15.98 25.68
C ALA A 62 -0.27 15.18 24.36
N PHE A 63 0.30 15.79 23.34
CA PHE A 63 0.53 15.18 22.04
C PHE A 63 1.81 15.72 21.39
N SER A 64 2.21 15.09 20.30
CA SER A 64 3.31 15.53 19.43
C SER A 64 2.92 15.16 18.00
N VAL A 65 3.70 15.60 17.00
CA VAL A 65 3.43 15.29 15.59
C VAL A 65 3.32 13.79 15.30
N THR A 66 3.94 12.94 16.14
CA THR A 66 3.89 11.49 15.98
C THR A 66 2.57 10.85 16.42
N VAL A 67 1.74 11.53 17.23
CA VAL A 67 0.49 10.97 17.77
C VAL A 67 -0.56 10.87 16.67
N GLY A 68 -1.19 9.70 16.55
CA GLY A 68 -2.11 9.37 15.45
C GLY A 68 -1.43 8.86 14.18
N THR A 69 -0.09 8.80 14.14
CA THR A 69 0.67 8.42 12.94
C THR A 69 1.26 7.01 13.04
N VAL A 70 1.81 6.49 11.93
CA VAL A 70 2.61 5.26 11.97
C VAL A 70 3.87 5.39 12.83
N PHE A 71 4.31 6.60 13.19
CA PHE A 71 5.48 6.83 14.04
C PHE A 71 5.15 6.78 15.54
N GLU A 72 3.86 6.73 15.90
CA GLU A 72 3.45 6.79 17.30
C GLU A 72 4.05 5.64 18.13
N ARG A 73 4.50 5.97 19.34
CA ARG A 73 5.12 5.05 20.31
C ARG A 73 6.39 4.36 19.80
N SER A 74 6.98 4.83 18.70
CA SER A 74 8.31 4.39 18.28
C SER A 74 9.39 4.99 19.17
N LYS A 75 10.42 4.20 19.48
CA LYS A 75 11.65 4.65 20.15
C LYS A 75 12.77 4.97 19.17
N ILE A 76 12.50 4.84 17.87
CA ILE A 76 13.45 5.11 16.80
C ILE A 76 13.45 6.63 16.55
N PRO A 77 14.63 7.28 16.49
CA PRO A 77 14.75 8.69 16.17
C PRO A 77 14.04 9.10 14.88
N LEU A 78 13.42 10.28 14.85
CA LEU A 78 12.59 10.72 13.73
C LEU A 78 13.40 10.94 12.44
N ASN A 79 14.65 11.36 12.54
CA ASN A 79 15.53 11.49 11.38
C ASN A 79 15.75 10.15 10.67
N LYS A 80 15.84 9.04 11.43
CA LYS A 80 15.88 7.70 10.84
C LYS A 80 14.56 7.31 10.17
N TRP A 81 13.41 7.69 10.73
CA TRP A 81 12.11 7.46 10.08
C TRP A 81 11.94 8.26 8.79
N VAL A 82 12.33 9.53 8.80
CA VAL A 82 12.27 10.42 7.64
C VAL A 82 13.20 9.92 6.55
N LEU A 83 14.44 9.53 6.89
CA LEU A 83 15.38 8.92 5.96
C LEU A 83 14.87 7.58 5.41
N ALA A 84 14.39 6.68 6.28
CA ALA A 84 13.85 5.39 5.86
C ALA A 84 12.66 5.53 4.89
N SER A 85 11.76 6.46 5.18
CA SER A 85 10.60 6.76 4.33
C SER A 85 11.06 7.25 2.96
N HIS A 86 12.04 8.18 2.92
CA HIS A 86 12.61 8.65 1.67
C HIS A 86 13.24 7.51 0.85
N LEU A 87 14.06 6.67 1.49
CA LEU A 87 14.72 5.53 0.84
C LEU A 87 13.73 4.52 0.24
N TYR A 88 12.61 4.26 0.94
CA TYR A 88 11.53 3.42 0.44
C TYR A 88 10.76 4.05 -0.73
N ALA A 89 10.51 5.35 -0.67
CA ALA A 89 9.80 6.07 -1.73
C ALA A 89 10.66 6.21 -3.00
N SER A 90 11.94 6.53 -2.86
CA SER A 90 12.85 6.77 -3.99
C SER A 90 13.32 5.48 -4.68
N SER A 91 13.37 4.35 -3.97
CA SER A 91 13.82 3.08 -4.58
C SER A 91 12.77 2.49 -5.55
N LYS A 92 12.96 2.74 -6.85
CA LYS A 92 12.07 2.26 -7.93
C LYS A 92 11.91 0.74 -7.94
N LYS A 93 12.97 -0.03 -7.60
CA LYS A 93 12.92 -1.50 -7.54
C LYS A 93 12.50 -2.02 -6.17
N GLY A 94 12.71 -1.23 -5.11
CA GLY A 94 12.31 -1.55 -3.73
C GLY A 94 13.52 -1.64 -2.82
N MET A 95 13.29 -1.73 -1.52
CA MET A 95 14.37 -1.84 -0.53
C MET A 95 14.09 -3.00 0.43
N SER A 96 15.07 -3.89 0.57
CA SER A 96 14.99 -4.97 1.56
C SER A 96 15.26 -4.42 2.96
N ALA A 97 14.66 -5.04 3.98
CA ALA A 97 14.95 -4.69 5.37
C ALA A 97 16.43 -4.93 5.72
N HIS A 98 17.09 -5.86 5.01
CA HIS A 98 18.54 -6.07 5.11
C HIS A 98 19.35 -4.87 4.62
N GLN A 99 18.99 -4.30 3.47
CA GLN A 99 19.63 -3.09 2.99
C GLN A 99 19.35 -1.90 3.92
N LEU A 100 18.10 -1.74 4.36
CA LEU A 100 17.69 -0.65 5.24
C LEU A 100 18.46 -0.63 6.56
N HIS A 101 18.66 -1.79 7.21
CA HIS A 101 19.38 -1.83 8.49
C HIS A 101 20.85 -1.44 8.34
N ARG A 102 21.50 -1.83 7.24
CA ARG A 102 22.89 -1.46 6.95
C ARG A 102 23.03 0.04 6.75
N MET A 103 22.10 0.64 6.00
CA MET A 103 22.14 2.08 5.71
C MET A 103 21.84 2.95 6.94
N LEU A 104 20.92 2.52 7.82
CA LEU A 104 20.51 3.30 8.99
C LEU A 104 21.32 3.03 10.26
N GLY A 105 22.24 2.05 10.24
CA GLY A 105 22.95 1.59 11.43
C GLY A 105 22.01 1.15 12.56
N VAL A 106 20.98 0.38 12.23
CA VAL A 106 20.03 -0.19 13.21
C VAL A 106 20.03 -1.71 13.12
N THR A 107 19.39 -2.38 14.08
CA THR A 107 19.23 -3.83 14.02
C THR A 107 18.29 -4.21 12.87
N TYR A 108 18.46 -5.43 12.33
CA TYR A 108 17.52 -5.97 11.33
C TYR A 108 16.06 -5.95 11.83
N LYS A 109 15.82 -6.34 13.09
CA LYS A 109 14.48 -6.33 13.69
C LYS A 109 13.85 -4.92 13.68
N THR A 110 14.66 -3.90 13.98
CA THR A 110 14.24 -2.50 13.90
C THR A 110 13.91 -2.09 12.46
N ALA A 111 14.76 -2.42 11.49
CA ALA A 111 14.51 -2.11 10.09
C ALA A 111 13.28 -2.83 9.53
N TRP A 112 13.07 -4.09 9.91
CA TRP A 112 11.89 -4.87 9.53
C TRP A 112 10.61 -4.26 10.12
N PHE A 113 10.64 -3.84 11.38
CA PHE A 113 9.56 -3.09 12.02
C PHE A 113 9.27 -1.78 11.27
N MET A 114 10.31 -1.01 10.91
CA MET A 114 10.15 0.23 10.14
C MET A 114 9.52 -0.03 8.78
N ALA A 115 10.02 -1.01 8.03
CA ALA A 115 9.54 -1.36 6.71
C ALA A 115 8.04 -1.68 6.71
N HIS A 116 7.55 -2.44 7.69
CA HIS A 116 6.12 -2.76 7.76
C HIS A 116 5.23 -1.57 8.11
N ARG A 117 5.70 -0.63 8.93
CA ARG A 117 4.99 0.61 9.23
C ARG A 117 4.99 1.59 8.05
N ILE A 118 6.10 1.66 7.33
CA ILE A 118 6.18 2.44 6.09
C ILE A 118 5.20 1.89 5.04
N ARG A 119 5.10 0.57 4.89
CA ARG A 119 4.09 -0.05 4.03
C ARG A 119 2.66 0.24 4.47
N GLU A 120 2.40 0.35 5.77
CA GLU A 120 1.10 0.81 6.26
C GLU A 120 0.83 2.25 5.83
N ALA A 121 1.83 3.14 5.96
CA ALA A 121 1.74 4.52 5.48
C ALA A 121 1.44 4.60 3.98
N MET A 122 1.95 3.65 3.17
CA MET A 122 1.70 3.58 1.72
C MET A 122 0.27 3.15 1.33
N LYS A 123 -0.52 2.61 2.27
CA LYS A 123 -1.85 2.07 1.96
C LYS A 123 -2.82 3.14 1.45
N GLU A 124 -3.44 2.89 0.31
CA GLU A 124 -4.53 3.69 -0.24
C GLU A 124 -5.73 2.78 -0.47
N ASP A 125 -6.92 3.33 -0.24
CA ASP A 125 -8.20 2.70 -0.52
C ASP A 125 -9.18 3.72 -1.12
N VAL A 126 -10.40 3.26 -1.38
CA VAL A 126 -11.48 4.06 -1.96
C VAL A 126 -11.82 5.28 -1.10
N ALA A 127 -11.77 5.15 0.22
CA ALA A 127 -12.06 6.28 1.12
C ALA A 127 -11.01 7.38 0.99
N SER A 128 -9.75 7.02 0.76
CA SER A 128 -8.65 7.98 0.58
C SER A 128 -8.49 8.51 -0.85
N SER A 129 -8.88 7.75 -1.88
CA SER A 129 -8.50 8.05 -3.29
C SER A 129 -9.62 7.85 -4.32
N GLY A 130 -10.87 7.64 -3.90
CA GLY A 130 -12.02 7.45 -4.78
C GLY A 130 -12.04 6.09 -5.50
N PRO A 131 -12.99 5.82 -6.40
CA PRO A 131 -12.90 4.67 -7.31
C PRO A 131 -11.86 4.92 -8.42
N LEU A 132 -11.35 3.85 -9.05
CA LEU A 132 -10.58 3.92 -10.29
C LEU A 132 -11.54 4.18 -11.47
N GLY A 133 -11.03 4.87 -12.50
CA GLY A 133 -11.77 5.12 -13.74
C GLY A 133 -12.86 6.19 -13.63
N GLY A 134 -13.92 6.00 -14.41
CA GLY A 134 -14.98 6.99 -14.65
C GLY A 134 -15.40 7.02 -16.12
N GLU A 135 -16.27 7.94 -16.47
CA GLU A 135 -16.72 8.13 -17.85
C GLU A 135 -15.53 8.43 -18.78
N GLY A 136 -15.46 7.72 -19.91
CA GLY A 136 -14.35 7.83 -20.87
C GLY A 136 -13.01 7.23 -20.39
N LYS A 137 -12.98 6.55 -19.24
CA LYS A 137 -11.78 5.88 -18.72
C LYS A 137 -11.80 4.37 -19.00
N THR A 138 -10.61 3.80 -19.09
CA THR A 138 -10.39 2.36 -19.28
C THR A 138 -9.73 1.74 -18.06
N ILE A 139 -10.31 0.65 -17.57
CA ILE A 139 -9.79 -0.15 -16.48
C ILE A 139 -9.44 -1.54 -17.03
N GLU A 140 -8.26 -2.04 -16.69
CA GLU A 140 -7.88 -3.44 -16.89
C GLU A 140 -7.98 -4.19 -15.56
N ALA A 141 -8.51 -5.41 -15.57
CA ALA A 141 -8.59 -6.28 -14.40
C ALA A 141 -8.12 -7.70 -14.74
N ASP A 142 -7.33 -8.28 -13.84
CA ASP A 142 -6.73 -9.60 -14.04
C ASP A 142 -6.29 -10.20 -12.69
N GLU A 143 -6.05 -11.51 -12.69
CA GLU A 143 -5.47 -12.25 -11.59
C GLU A 143 -4.05 -12.73 -11.87
N THR A 144 -3.26 -12.82 -10.81
CA THR A 144 -1.97 -13.50 -10.88
C THR A 144 -1.74 -14.38 -9.67
N TYR A 145 -0.86 -15.37 -9.85
CA TYR A 145 -0.51 -16.36 -8.86
C TYR A 145 0.99 -16.34 -8.54
N ILE A 146 1.34 -16.30 -7.25
CA ILE A 146 2.73 -16.33 -6.80
C ILE A 146 2.96 -17.35 -5.68
N GLY A 147 4.17 -17.89 -5.63
CA GLY A 147 4.62 -18.76 -4.54
C GLY A 147 3.71 -19.95 -4.24
N LYS A 148 3.86 -20.52 -3.04
CA LYS A 148 2.93 -21.49 -2.47
C LYS A 148 2.11 -20.81 -1.39
N ARG A 149 0.87 -21.24 -1.20
CA ARG A 149 0.07 -20.84 -0.03
C ARG A 149 0.61 -21.50 1.23
N ASP A 150 0.46 -20.81 2.35
CA ASP A 150 0.85 -21.27 3.68
C ASP A 150 -0.13 -22.37 4.12
N VAL A 151 -1.43 -22.22 3.81
CA VAL A 151 -2.45 -23.25 3.98
C VAL A 151 -2.85 -23.83 2.61
N PRO A 152 -2.64 -25.13 2.35
CA PRO A 152 -3.03 -25.78 1.10
C PRO A 152 -4.53 -25.68 0.85
N TYR A 153 -4.90 -25.39 -0.40
CA TYR A 153 -6.32 -25.38 -0.77
C TYR A 153 -6.88 -26.80 -0.85
N VAL A 154 -8.03 -27.01 -0.21
CA VAL A 154 -8.81 -28.23 -0.31
C VAL A 154 -10.04 -27.96 -1.18
N SER A 155 -10.09 -28.58 -2.36
CA SER A 155 -11.22 -28.41 -3.27
C SER A 155 -12.48 -29.09 -2.73
N PRO A 156 -13.60 -28.36 -2.57
CA PRO A 156 -14.89 -28.97 -2.20
C PRO A 156 -15.36 -30.01 -3.20
N GLN A 157 -15.15 -29.75 -4.50
CA GLN A 157 -15.51 -30.66 -5.60
C GLN A 157 -14.74 -31.99 -5.53
N ARG A 158 -13.59 -32.01 -4.86
CA ARG A 158 -12.79 -33.23 -4.70
C ARG A 158 -12.88 -33.87 -3.33
N LYS A 159 -13.76 -33.39 -2.45
CA LYS A 159 -14.00 -33.99 -1.13
C LYS A 159 -12.70 -34.29 -0.36
N GLY A 160 -11.75 -33.36 -0.33
CA GLY A 160 -10.49 -33.56 0.41
C GLY A 160 -9.37 -34.27 -0.36
N ARG A 161 -9.64 -34.89 -1.52
CA ARG A 161 -8.59 -35.62 -2.27
C ARG A 161 -7.53 -34.65 -2.79
N PRO A 162 -6.22 -34.97 -2.71
CA PRO A 162 -5.13 -34.11 -3.19
C PRO A 162 -4.97 -34.13 -4.72
N PHE A 163 -4.24 -33.14 -5.28
CA PHE A 163 -3.98 -33.07 -6.73
C PHE A 163 -2.90 -34.11 -7.05
N LEU A 164 -3.31 -35.24 -7.64
CA LEU A 164 -2.43 -36.39 -7.90
C LEU A 164 -1.40 -36.14 -9.02
N LYS A 165 -1.68 -35.22 -9.97
CA LYS A 165 -0.74 -34.85 -11.04
C LYS A 165 -0.15 -33.45 -10.80
N LYS A 166 1.18 -33.34 -10.88
CA LYS A 166 1.89 -32.06 -10.99
C LYS A 166 1.28 -31.23 -12.12
N GLY A 167 1.09 -29.93 -11.90
CA GLY A 167 0.50 -29.01 -12.86
C GLY A 167 -1.04 -28.95 -12.86
N LYS A 168 -1.75 -30.00 -12.40
CA LYS A 168 -3.23 -29.98 -12.33
C LYS A 168 -3.80 -29.13 -11.20
N SER A 169 -2.98 -28.71 -10.24
CA SER A 169 -3.41 -27.77 -9.20
C SER A 169 -3.57 -26.35 -9.71
N GLY A 170 -3.06 -26.01 -10.90
CA GLY A 170 -3.09 -24.66 -11.45
C GLY A 170 -2.62 -23.60 -10.44
N GLY A 171 -3.30 -22.45 -10.44
CA GLY A 171 -3.15 -21.40 -9.44
C GLY A 171 -3.72 -21.73 -8.06
N ALA A 172 -4.45 -22.84 -7.89
CA ALA A 172 -5.21 -23.11 -6.66
C ALA A 172 -4.33 -23.32 -5.40
N GLN A 173 -3.09 -23.78 -5.58
CA GLN A 173 -2.11 -23.94 -4.50
C GLN A 173 -1.12 -22.77 -4.38
N LYS A 174 -1.37 -21.69 -5.12
CA LYS A 174 -0.56 -20.48 -5.13
C LYS A 174 -1.31 -19.33 -4.49
N ARG A 175 -0.57 -18.35 -3.98
CA ARG A 175 -1.17 -17.15 -3.40
C ARG A 175 -1.78 -16.35 -4.54
N THR A 176 -3.06 -16.01 -4.40
CA THR A 176 -3.83 -15.36 -5.45
C THR A 176 -3.83 -13.86 -5.23
N ILE A 177 -3.62 -13.11 -6.30
CA ILE A 177 -3.65 -11.66 -6.32
C ILE A 177 -4.62 -11.26 -7.42
N VAL A 178 -5.54 -10.36 -7.11
CA VAL A 178 -6.41 -9.69 -8.09
C VAL A 178 -5.97 -8.24 -8.14
N ALA A 179 -5.79 -7.67 -9.33
CA ALA A 179 -5.48 -6.25 -9.45
C ALA A 179 -6.41 -5.56 -10.46
N LEU A 180 -6.54 -4.25 -10.29
CA LEU A 180 -7.26 -3.34 -11.15
C LEU A 180 -6.32 -2.19 -11.50
N VAL A 181 -6.24 -1.78 -12.76
CA VAL A 181 -5.42 -0.63 -13.19
C VAL A 181 -6.20 0.26 -14.15
N GLU A 182 -6.22 1.56 -13.87
CA GLU A 182 -6.65 2.56 -14.85
C GLU A 182 -5.51 2.83 -15.84
N ARG A 183 -5.78 2.76 -17.13
CA ARG A 183 -4.78 3.10 -18.16
C ARG A 183 -4.33 4.55 -18.01
N GLY A 184 -3.02 4.76 -17.93
CA GLY A 184 -2.43 6.07 -17.67
C GLY A 184 -2.65 6.59 -16.24
N GLY A 185 -3.34 5.85 -15.37
CA GLY A 185 -3.69 6.24 -14.02
C GLY A 185 -3.06 5.35 -12.95
N SER A 186 -3.89 4.96 -11.99
CA SER A 186 -3.50 4.26 -10.75
C SER A 186 -3.86 2.77 -10.77
N VAL A 187 -3.21 2.00 -9.90
CA VAL A 187 -3.44 0.58 -9.67
C VAL A 187 -3.87 0.32 -8.23
N ARG A 188 -4.66 -0.74 -8.05
CA ARG A 188 -4.95 -1.36 -6.75
C ARG A 188 -4.83 -2.87 -6.86
N SER A 189 -4.11 -3.49 -5.92
CA SER A 189 -3.93 -4.93 -5.88
C SER A 189 -4.30 -5.53 -4.52
N PHE A 190 -4.88 -6.73 -4.58
CA PHE A 190 -5.51 -7.40 -3.46
C PHE A 190 -5.03 -8.83 -3.39
N HIS A 191 -4.46 -9.21 -2.24
CA HIS A 191 -4.28 -10.63 -1.94
C HIS A 191 -5.62 -11.21 -1.51
N VAL A 192 -6.07 -12.26 -2.21
CA VAL A 192 -7.29 -13.00 -1.86
C VAL A 192 -6.94 -14.44 -1.53
N GLN A 193 -7.69 -15.03 -0.60
CA GLN A 193 -7.57 -16.47 -0.35
C GLN A 193 -7.98 -17.25 -1.60
N HIS A 194 -9.08 -16.89 -2.24
CA HIS A 194 -9.54 -17.54 -3.47
C HIS A 194 -10.09 -16.49 -4.43
N ALA A 195 -9.63 -16.52 -5.68
CA ALA A 195 -10.32 -15.80 -6.75
C ALA A 195 -11.57 -16.60 -7.14
N THR A 196 -12.73 -16.04 -6.83
CA THR A 196 -14.04 -16.56 -7.23
C THR A 196 -14.80 -15.43 -7.91
N LYS A 197 -15.85 -15.77 -8.69
CA LYS A 197 -16.73 -14.76 -9.31
C LYS A 197 -17.24 -13.75 -8.27
N ALA A 198 -17.63 -14.22 -7.09
CA ALA A 198 -18.10 -13.36 -6.00
C ALA A 198 -17.00 -12.43 -5.47
N THR A 199 -15.80 -12.96 -5.19
CA THR A 199 -14.67 -12.17 -4.68
C THR A 199 -14.18 -11.14 -5.70
N VAL A 200 -14.08 -11.53 -6.98
CA VAL A 200 -13.67 -10.62 -8.06
C VAL A 200 -14.71 -9.53 -8.28
N ARG A 201 -16.00 -9.89 -8.28
CA ARG A 201 -17.09 -8.92 -8.36
C ARG A 201 -17.04 -7.89 -7.23
N ASP A 202 -16.86 -8.37 -6.00
CA ASP A 202 -16.78 -7.52 -4.81
C ASP A 202 -15.64 -6.50 -4.89
N ILE A 203 -14.46 -6.95 -5.36
CA ILE A 203 -13.30 -6.08 -5.59
C ILE A 203 -13.61 -5.04 -6.66
N LEU A 204 -14.14 -5.44 -7.82
CA LEU A 204 -14.47 -4.54 -8.92
C LEU A 204 -15.47 -3.47 -8.50
N VAL A 205 -16.63 -3.87 -7.98
CA VAL A 205 -17.73 -2.97 -7.66
C VAL A 205 -17.36 -1.96 -6.56
N ARG A 206 -16.51 -2.36 -5.60
CA ARG A 206 -16.07 -1.44 -4.56
C ARG A 206 -14.98 -0.47 -5.01
N ASN A 207 -14.17 -0.84 -6.00
CA ASN A 207 -12.94 -0.10 -6.32
C ASN A 207 -12.93 0.59 -7.68
N ALA A 208 -13.87 0.29 -8.57
CA ALA A 208 -13.94 0.83 -9.91
C ALA A 208 -15.30 1.48 -10.19
N ASP A 209 -15.28 2.59 -10.91
CA ASP A 209 -16.50 3.22 -11.40
C ASP A 209 -17.05 2.42 -12.59
N ARG A 210 -18.32 2.00 -12.48
CA ARG A 210 -19.03 1.26 -13.51
C ARG A 210 -19.21 2.04 -14.82
N LYS A 211 -19.06 3.36 -14.82
CA LYS A 211 -19.05 4.17 -16.05
C LYS A 211 -17.81 3.97 -16.93
N SER A 212 -16.82 3.21 -16.45
CA SER A 212 -15.59 2.90 -17.19
C SER A 212 -15.80 1.80 -18.23
N THR A 213 -14.92 1.77 -19.24
CA THR A 213 -14.72 0.58 -20.08
C THR A 213 -13.81 -0.41 -19.34
N LEU A 214 -14.24 -1.65 -19.19
CA LEU A 214 -13.48 -2.73 -18.57
C LEU A 214 -12.83 -3.61 -19.65
N TYR A 215 -11.54 -3.92 -19.49
CA TYR A 215 -10.85 -4.93 -20.29
C TYR A 215 -10.28 -6.03 -19.40
N THR A 216 -10.50 -7.30 -19.80
CA THR A 216 -9.99 -8.47 -19.09
C THR A 216 -9.44 -9.50 -20.08
N ASP A 217 -8.80 -10.53 -19.56
CA ASP A 217 -8.44 -11.71 -20.35
C ASP A 217 -9.66 -12.64 -20.53
N GLU A 218 -9.41 -13.90 -20.90
CA GLU A 218 -10.42 -14.94 -21.08
C GLU A 218 -10.88 -15.61 -19.77
N SER A 219 -10.53 -15.06 -18.60
CA SER A 219 -10.90 -15.63 -17.31
C SER A 219 -12.41 -15.61 -17.09
N ASN A 220 -12.96 -16.77 -16.72
CA ASN A 220 -14.39 -16.96 -16.45
C ASN A 220 -14.89 -16.21 -15.20
N LEU A 221 -14.02 -15.47 -14.50
CA LEU A 221 -14.35 -14.71 -13.31
C LEU A 221 -15.07 -13.40 -13.62
N TYR A 222 -14.81 -12.81 -14.78
CA TYR A 222 -15.23 -11.45 -15.14
C TYR A 222 -16.54 -11.30 -15.93
N PRO A 223 -16.95 -12.21 -16.84
CA PRO A 223 -18.03 -11.95 -17.79
C PRO A 223 -19.34 -11.44 -17.18
N ILE A 224 -19.78 -12.01 -16.05
CA ILE A 224 -21.04 -11.60 -15.39
C ILE A 224 -20.92 -10.20 -14.81
N THR A 225 -19.79 -9.87 -14.17
CA THR A 225 -19.57 -8.55 -13.57
C THR A 225 -19.27 -7.50 -14.62
N GLY A 226 -18.65 -7.87 -15.74
CA GLY A 226 -18.39 -6.96 -16.84
C GLY A 226 -19.65 -6.37 -17.46
N LEU A 227 -20.78 -7.09 -17.42
CA LEU A 227 -22.10 -6.57 -17.81
C LEU A 227 -22.57 -5.37 -16.97
N GLU A 228 -21.97 -5.13 -15.80
CA GLU A 228 -22.30 -3.98 -14.95
C GLU A 228 -21.52 -2.71 -15.34
N PHE A 229 -20.55 -2.81 -16.26
CA PHE A 229 -19.72 -1.69 -16.71
C PHE A 229 -20.26 -1.09 -18.02
N ALA A 230 -19.86 0.15 -18.34
CA ALA A 230 -20.30 0.84 -19.55
C ALA A 230 -19.94 0.08 -20.83
N ASN A 231 -18.80 -0.60 -20.83
CA ASN A 231 -18.42 -1.58 -21.84
C ASN A 231 -17.51 -2.64 -21.21
N HIS A 232 -17.53 -3.86 -21.73
CA HIS A 232 -16.60 -4.93 -21.35
C HIS A 232 -16.15 -5.72 -22.58
N ASP A 233 -14.85 -5.67 -22.87
CA ASP A 233 -14.24 -6.49 -23.92
C ASP A 233 -13.15 -7.39 -23.34
N THR A 234 -12.91 -8.49 -24.05
CA THR A 234 -11.90 -9.49 -23.67
C THR A 234 -10.91 -9.76 -24.81
N VAL A 235 -9.69 -10.11 -24.42
CA VAL A 235 -8.68 -10.72 -25.32
C VAL A 235 -8.58 -12.22 -25.08
N LYS A 236 -8.44 -13.00 -26.15
CA LYS A 236 -8.33 -14.46 -26.08
C LYS A 236 -6.90 -14.93 -26.28
N HIS A 237 -6.16 -15.08 -25.19
CA HIS A 237 -4.78 -15.57 -25.22
C HIS A 237 -4.68 -17.00 -25.77
N SER A 238 -5.67 -17.87 -25.53
CA SER A 238 -5.77 -19.20 -26.13
C SER A 238 -5.76 -19.19 -27.67
N ALA A 239 -6.26 -18.11 -28.29
CA ALA A 239 -6.26 -17.90 -29.73
C ALA A 239 -5.03 -17.12 -30.25
N LYS A 240 -4.01 -16.89 -29.39
CA LYS A 240 -2.85 -16.02 -29.65
C LYS A 240 -3.21 -14.57 -29.98
N GLU A 241 -4.38 -14.11 -29.51
CA GLU A 241 -4.81 -12.73 -29.59
C GLU A 241 -4.36 -11.99 -28.33
N TYR A 242 -3.32 -11.15 -28.45
CA TYR A 242 -2.75 -10.37 -27.34
C TYR A 242 -3.21 -8.91 -27.32
N ALA A 243 -3.75 -8.42 -28.43
CA ALA A 243 -4.37 -7.10 -28.55
C ALA A 243 -5.31 -7.06 -29.76
N ARG A 244 -6.43 -6.35 -29.63
CA ARG A 244 -7.35 -6.02 -30.73
C ARG A 244 -7.67 -4.53 -30.68
N GLY A 245 -6.87 -3.74 -31.42
CA GLY A 245 -6.90 -2.28 -31.32
C GLY A 245 -6.60 -1.85 -29.88
N GLU A 246 -7.54 -1.11 -29.27
CA GLU A 246 -7.43 -0.68 -27.87
C GLU A 246 -7.73 -1.80 -26.85
N VAL A 247 -8.27 -2.95 -27.24
CA VAL A 247 -8.62 -4.03 -26.31
C VAL A 247 -7.39 -4.86 -25.98
N HIS A 248 -6.87 -4.76 -24.76
CA HIS A 248 -5.75 -5.56 -24.21
C HIS A 248 -5.62 -5.42 -22.68
N THR A 249 -4.85 -6.31 -22.06
CA THR A 249 -4.49 -6.31 -20.62
C THR A 249 -2.99 -6.07 -20.36
N ASN A 250 -2.26 -5.54 -21.35
CA ASN A 250 -0.81 -5.33 -21.25
C ASN A 250 -0.39 -4.43 -20.07
N THR A 251 -1.23 -3.48 -19.65
CA THR A 251 -0.90 -2.56 -18.57
C THR A 251 -0.84 -3.31 -17.25
N ILE A 252 -1.86 -4.13 -16.96
CA ILE A 252 -1.91 -4.90 -15.72
C ILE A 252 -0.85 -6.02 -15.70
N GLU A 253 -0.58 -6.64 -16.86
CA GLU A 253 0.51 -7.60 -16.99
C GLU A 253 1.87 -6.97 -16.66
N ASN A 254 2.09 -5.72 -17.06
CA ASN A 254 3.29 -4.98 -16.69
C ASN A 254 3.40 -4.78 -15.17
N VAL A 255 2.31 -4.41 -14.49
CA VAL A 255 2.26 -4.29 -13.03
C VAL A 255 2.70 -5.62 -12.38
N PHE A 256 2.11 -6.74 -12.80
CA PHE A 256 2.46 -8.05 -12.26
C PHE A 256 3.91 -8.45 -12.54
N SER A 257 4.41 -8.09 -13.72
CA SER A 257 5.79 -8.32 -14.14
C SER A 257 6.78 -7.59 -13.22
N VAL A 258 6.51 -6.34 -12.86
CA VAL A 258 7.34 -5.57 -11.91
C VAL A 258 7.25 -6.17 -10.51
N PHE A 259 6.04 -6.47 -10.05
CA PHE A 259 5.80 -7.06 -8.73
C PHE A 259 6.55 -8.39 -8.55
N LYS A 260 6.36 -9.36 -9.45
CA LYS A 260 6.99 -10.69 -9.38
C LYS A 260 8.52 -10.61 -9.37
N ARG A 261 9.12 -9.76 -10.22
CA ARG A 261 10.57 -9.56 -10.23
C ARG A 261 11.09 -8.98 -8.92
N GLY A 262 10.37 -8.04 -8.32
CA GLY A 262 10.76 -7.48 -7.03
C GLY A 262 10.64 -8.49 -5.87
N ILE A 263 9.60 -9.33 -5.87
CA ILE A 263 9.48 -10.43 -4.91
C ILE A 263 10.67 -11.39 -5.00
N ILE A 264 11.07 -11.78 -6.21
CA ILE A 264 12.19 -12.72 -6.41
C ILE A 264 13.54 -12.05 -6.12
N GLY A 265 13.75 -10.83 -6.60
CA GLY A 265 15.07 -10.19 -6.56
C GLY A 265 15.37 -9.38 -5.30
N VAL A 266 14.39 -8.61 -4.79
CA VAL A 266 14.62 -7.65 -3.70
C VAL A 266 14.24 -8.24 -2.35
N TYR A 267 13.04 -8.81 -2.24
CA TYR A 267 12.53 -9.25 -0.95
C TYR A 267 12.86 -10.71 -0.66
N GLN A 268 12.97 -11.55 -1.70
CA GLN A 268 13.29 -13.00 -1.71
C GLN A 268 12.28 -13.87 -0.94
N HIS A 269 11.91 -13.45 0.26
CA HIS A 269 10.95 -14.10 1.14
C HIS A 269 9.86 -13.13 1.57
N CYS A 270 8.61 -13.53 1.36
CA CYS A 270 7.42 -12.83 1.82
C CYS A 270 6.47 -13.88 2.39
N GLY A 271 6.07 -13.77 3.66
CA GLY A 271 5.02 -14.63 4.23
C GLY A 271 3.64 -14.25 3.68
N GLU A 272 2.71 -15.20 3.53
CA GLU A 272 1.38 -14.92 2.95
C GLU A 272 0.64 -13.84 3.75
N GLY A 273 0.73 -13.91 5.08
CA GLY A 273 0.14 -12.94 6.00
C GLY A 273 0.65 -11.50 5.84
N HIS A 274 1.75 -11.27 5.13
CA HIS A 274 2.27 -9.94 4.84
C HIS A 274 2.12 -9.52 3.38
N LEU A 275 1.68 -10.41 2.49
CA LEU A 275 1.65 -10.18 1.04
C LEU A 275 0.91 -8.89 0.67
N HIS A 276 -0.21 -8.61 1.31
CA HIS A 276 -0.98 -7.37 1.13
C HIS A 276 -0.15 -6.10 1.38
N ARG A 277 0.78 -6.11 2.34
CA ARG A 277 1.66 -4.95 2.63
C ARG A 277 2.68 -4.74 1.53
N TYR A 278 3.17 -5.82 0.92
CA TYR A 278 4.09 -5.72 -0.21
C TYR A 278 3.37 -5.21 -1.45
N LEU A 279 2.17 -5.74 -1.74
CA LEU A 279 1.32 -5.24 -2.82
C LEU A 279 1.13 -3.71 -2.74
N VAL A 280 0.76 -3.22 -1.56
CA VAL A 280 0.65 -1.77 -1.27
C VAL A 280 1.93 -0.99 -1.58
N GLU A 281 3.13 -1.54 -1.29
CA GLU A 281 4.40 -0.88 -1.63
C GLU A 281 4.60 -0.73 -3.15
N PHE A 282 4.14 -1.70 -3.94
CA PHE A 282 4.21 -1.63 -5.40
C PHE A 282 3.15 -0.68 -5.96
N ASP A 283 1.92 -0.77 -5.47
CA ASP A 283 0.83 0.13 -5.87
C ASP A 283 1.21 1.59 -5.61
N PHE A 284 1.71 1.90 -4.41
CA PHE A 284 2.15 3.25 -4.05
C PHE A 284 3.20 3.81 -5.01
N ARG A 285 4.19 3.00 -5.38
CA ARG A 285 5.25 3.42 -6.32
C ARG A 285 4.72 3.56 -7.74
N TYR A 286 3.85 2.66 -8.18
CA TYR A 286 3.21 2.76 -9.49
C TYR A 286 2.37 4.03 -9.59
N ASN A 287 1.57 4.32 -8.57
CA ASN A 287 0.67 5.48 -8.49
C ASN A 287 1.40 6.81 -8.33
N ARG A 288 2.72 6.78 -8.13
CA ARG A 288 3.59 7.97 -8.00
C ARG A 288 4.80 7.91 -8.92
N ARG A 289 4.69 7.17 -10.01
CA ARG A 289 5.77 7.01 -11.00
C ARG A 289 6.01 8.31 -11.76
N ALA A 290 7.22 8.46 -12.31
CA ALA A 290 7.60 9.66 -13.07
C ALA A 290 6.68 9.95 -14.29
N ALA A 291 6.05 8.92 -14.86
CA ALA A 291 5.07 9.10 -15.94
C ALA A 291 3.82 9.91 -15.51
N LEU A 292 3.52 9.96 -14.20
CA LEU A 292 2.49 10.82 -13.62
C LEU A 292 3.05 12.19 -13.18
N LYS A 293 4.26 12.55 -13.64
CA LYS A 293 4.96 13.80 -13.32
C LYS A 293 5.28 13.98 -11.82
N ILE A 294 5.36 12.87 -11.07
CA ILE A 294 5.72 12.88 -9.66
C ILE A 294 7.21 12.53 -9.50
N SER A 295 7.96 13.47 -8.94
CA SER A 295 9.38 13.31 -8.59
C SER A 295 9.58 12.40 -7.38
N ASP A 296 10.81 11.92 -7.17
CA ASP A 296 11.13 11.09 -6.00
C ASP A 296 11.00 11.87 -4.68
N ALA A 297 11.24 13.19 -4.71
CA ALA A 297 11.07 14.07 -3.55
C ALA A 297 9.59 14.24 -3.19
N GLU A 298 8.73 14.49 -4.18
CA GLU A 298 7.28 14.57 -3.98
C GLU A 298 6.72 13.23 -3.50
N ARG A 299 7.19 12.10 -4.06
CA ARG A 299 6.79 10.77 -3.60
C ARG A 299 7.16 10.52 -2.13
N ALA A 300 8.34 10.97 -1.70
CA ALA A 300 8.76 10.86 -0.30
C ALA A 300 7.91 11.76 0.62
N ALA A 301 7.61 12.99 0.19
CA ALA A 301 6.72 13.89 0.93
C ALA A 301 5.29 13.34 1.04
N ASP A 302 4.77 12.74 -0.03
CA ASP A 302 3.48 12.04 -0.04
C ASP A 302 3.45 10.90 0.97
N LEU A 303 4.48 10.06 1.00
CA LEU A 303 4.59 8.98 1.97
C LEU A 303 4.54 9.50 3.41
N LEU A 304 5.27 10.58 3.70
CA LEU A 304 5.26 11.20 5.03
C LEU A 304 3.90 11.82 5.34
N ARG A 305 3.21 12.42 4.36
CA ARG A 305 1.84 12.93 4.55
C ARG A 305 0.87 11.81 4.86
N MET A 306 0.95 10.70 4.12
CA MET A 306 0.09 9.52 4.28
C MET A 306 0.40 8.69 5.54
N ALA A 307 1.50 8.98 6.23
CA ALA A 307 1.82 8.38 7.52
C ALA A 307 0.89 8.85 8.65
N ARG A 308 0.17 9.96 8.44
CA ARG A 308 -0.84 10.51 9.35
C ARG A 308 -2.09 9.62 9.39
N ASP A 309 -2.80 9.62 10.51
CA ASP A 309 -4.09 8.94 10.71
C ASP A 309 -4.05 7.41 10.51
N LYS A 310 -2.86 6.82 10.65
CA LYS A 310 -2.60 5.37 10.48
C LYS A 310 -1.91 4.77 11.71
N ARG A 311 -2.33 5.21 12.89
CA ARG A 311 -1.85 4.65 14.15
C ARG A 311 -2.08 3.14 14.20
N LEU A 312 -0.98 2.39 14.35
CA LEU A 312 -1.03 0.95 14.57
C LEU A 312 -1.26 0.64 16.04
N THR A 313 -2.38 0.01 16.35
CA THR A 313 -2.73 -0.50 17.69
C THR A 313 -2.61 -2.03 17.73
N TYR A 314 -2.29 -2.57 18.90
CA TYR A 314 -2.50 -3.99 19.12
C TYR A 314 -4.00 -4.27 19.11
N ARG A 315 -4.41 -5.40 18.53
CA ARG A 315 -5.78 -5.89 18.64
C ARG A 315 -6.12 -6.02 20.12
N ARG A 316 -7.23 -5.43 20.55
CA ARG A 316 -7.76 -5.63 21.89
C ARG A 316 -8.42 -7.01 21.93
N ILE A 317 -8.34 -7.69 23.08
CA ILE A 317 -8.74 -9.09 23.25
C ILE A 317 -10.21 -9.36 22.86
N GLY A 318 -11.07 -8.34 22.78
CA GLY A 318 -12.49 -8.45 22.41
C GLY A 318 -12.89 -7.96 21.00
N GLU A 319 -11.96 -7.50 20.16
CA GLU A 319 -12.26 -6.92 18.84
C GLU A 319 -12.05 -7.91 17.67
N ALA A 320 -12.00 -9.21 17.96
CA ALA A 320 -11.87 -10.24 16.93
C ALA A 320 -13.21 -10.42 16.18
N SER A 321 -13.37 -9.75 15.04
CA SER A 321 -14.23 -10.27 13.99
C SER A 321 -13.52 -11.47 13.34
N TYR A 322 -14.22 -12.60 13.32
CA TYR A 322 -13.79 -13.81 12.61
C TYR A 322 -13.44 -13.44 11.16
N ALA A 323 -12.16 -13.61 10.80
CA ALA A 323 -11.65 -13.48 9.44
C ALA A 323 -11.45 -14.86 8.83
#